data_AF-A0A7X7MV56-F1
#
_entry.id   AF-A0A7X7MV56-F1
#
_cell.length_a   1.000
_cell.length_b   1.000
_cell.length_c   1.000
_cell.angle_alpha   90.00
_cell.angle_beta   90.00
_cell.angle_gamma   90.00
#
_symmetry.space_group_name_H-M   'P 1'
#
loop_
_entity.id
_entity.type
_entity.pdbx_description
1 polymer ?
#
loop_
_entity_poly.entity_id
_entity_poly.type
_entity_poly.pdbx_seq_one_letter_code
_entity_poly.pdbx_strand_id
1 'polypeptide(L)'
;MAVFKVDQNFEFVLNADAVKLVPELSNLDQKELMYVILVADIVDGPYRKKPYEERLLMAYKRVYGSDKINVTSDKFKIAIEAYKSLVFDIRRETIDIYNSKIRELQKETLQHDTTFSRMKEIDSTISFMMERITRINHEIDIEEGEEIELRGKKKLSYLEIWQRNQKAFREFKASR
;
A
#
# COMPACT_ATOMS: atom_id res chain seq x y z
N MET A 1 1.94 -3.21 10.39
CA MET A 1 1.45 -4.60 10.56
C MET A 1 0.26 -4.92 9.63
N ALA A 2 0.33 -6.02 8.89
CA ALA A 2 -0.71 -6.51 7.97
C ALA A 2 -1.92 -7.10 8.68
N VAL A 3 -3.09 -6.85 8.09
CA VAL A 3 -4.40 -7.34 8.55
C VAL A 3 -4.50 -8.86 8.40
N PHE A 4 -3.95 -9.36 7.31
CA PHE A 4 -3.96 -10.77 6.94
C PHE A 4 -2.54 -11.27 6.85
N LYS A 5 -2.21 -12.27 7.66
CA LYS A 5 -0.99 -13.03 7.43
C LYS A 5 -1.28 -14.05 6.33
N VAL A 6 -0.40 -14.10 5.35
CA VAL A 6 -0.35 -15.16 4.35
C VAL A 6 0.71 -16.16 4.78
N ASP A 7 0.49 -17.43 4.51
CA ASP A 7 1.51 -18.45 4.72
C ASP A 7 2.71 -18.23 3.78
N GLN A 8 3.84 -18.88 4.07
CA GLN A 8 5.09 -18.70 3.32
C GLN A 8 4.95 -19.06 1.83
N ASN A 9 3.96 -19.90 1.50
CA ASN A 9 3.67 -20.32 0.13
C ASN A 9 2.56 -19.46 -0.51
N PHE A 10 1.93 -18.52 0.18
CA PHE A 10 0.84 -17.69 -0.36
C PHE A 10 -0.34 -18.52 -0.87
N GLU A 11 -0.63 -19.64 -0.20
CA GLU A 11 -1.75 -20.53 -0.47
C GLU A 11 -2.91 -20.30 0.51
N PHE A 12 -2.61 -19.89 1.75
CA PHE A 12 -3.60 -19.76 2.82
C PHE A 12 -3.55 -18.38 3.51
N VAL A 13 -4.75 -17.85 3.77
CA VAL A 13 -4.93 -16.65 4.59
C VAL A 13 -5.08 -17.09 6.05
N LEU A 14 -4.05 -16.82 6.86
CA LEU A 14 -3.93 -17.28 8.24
C LEU A 14 -4.87 -16.56 9.22
N ASN A 15 -5.47 -15.44 8.81
CA ASN A 15 -6.42 -14.68 9.63
C ASN A 15 -7.74 -14.41 8.87
N ALA A 16 -8.34 -15.48 8.33
CA ALA A 16 -9.54 -15.38 7.49
C ALA A 16 -10.76 -14.79 8.23
N ASP A 17 -10.81 -14.82 9.57
CA ASP A 17 -11.90 -14.21 10.33
C ASP A 17 -11.87 -12.67 10.29
N ALA A 18 -10.69 -12.06 10.06
CA ALA A 18 -10.58 -10.61 9.87
C ALA A 18 -11.27 -10.13 8.58
N VAL A 19 -11.53 -11.04 7.62
CA VAL A 19 -12.30 -10.77 6.40
C VAL A 19 -13.73 -10.35 6.74
N LYS A 20 -14.30 -10.88 7.83
CA LYS A 20 -15.66 -10.57 8.28
C LYS A 20 -15.82 -9.12 8.76
N LEU A 21 -14.72 -8.41 9.01
CA LEU A 21 -14.75 -7.01 9.44
C LEU A 21 -14.97 -6.04 8.28
N VAL A 22 -14.83 -6.51 7.04
CA VAL A 22 -15.04 -5.72 5.83
C VAL A 22 -15.96 -6.49 4.89
N PRO A 23 -17.24 -6.09 4.78
CA PRO A 23 -18.23 -6.80 3.98
C PRO A 23 -17.77 -7.08 2.54
N GLU A 24 -17.03 -6.14 1.94
CA GLU A 24 -16.48 -6.23 0.60
C GLU A 24 -15.48 -7.38 0.43
N LEU A 25 -14.70 -7.69 1.47
CA LEU A 25 -13.76 -8.81 1.47
C LEU A 25 -14.47 -10.13 1.75
N SER A 26 -15.58 -10.12 2.50
CA SER A 26 -16.34 -11.33 2.86
C SER A 26 -17.04 -12.01 1.68
N ASN A 27 -17.26 -11.26 0.59
CA ASN A 27 -17.84 -11.76 -0.66
C ASN A 27 -16.82 -12.41 -1.61
N LEU A 28 -15.56 -12.54 -1.18
CA LEU A 28 -14.47 -13.12 -1.98
C LEU A 28 -14.26 -14.58 -1.60
N ASP A 29 -13.98 -15.42 -2.59
CA ASP A 29 -13.40 -16.73 -2.33
C ASP A 29 -11.93 -16.62 -1.89
N GLN A 30 -11.32 -17.73 -1.47
CA GLN A 30 -9.95 -17.74 -0.97
C GLN A 30 -8.92 -17.27 -2.01
N LYS A 31 -9.08 -17.61 -3.29
CA LYS A 31 -8.17 -17.17 -4.35
C LYS A 31 -8.34 -15.67 -4.59
N GLU A 32 -9.57 -15.20 -4.70
CA GLU A 32 -9.89 -13.79 -4.87
C GLU A 32 -9.35 -12.93 -3.72
N LEU A 33 -9.53 -13.39 -2.48
CA LEU A 33 -9.00 -12.73 -1.31
C LEU A 33 -7.47 -12.71 -1.31
N MET A 34 -6.82 -13.83 -1.65
CA MET A 34 -5.37 -13.90 -1.79
C MET A 34 -4.86 -12.92 -2.84
N TYR A 35 -5.52 -12.81 -3.99
CA TYR A 35 -5.19 -11.83 -5.02
C TYR A 35 -5.27 -10.40 -4.47
N VAL A 36 -6.36 -10.06 -3.76
CA VAL A 36 -6.53 -8.74 -3.15
C VAL A 36 -5.43 -8.43 -2.14
N ILE A 37 -5.09 -9.38 -1.26
CA ILE A 37 -4.00 -9.22 -0.28
C ILE A 37 -2.66 -8.97 -0.98
N LEU A 38 -2.28 -9.83 -1.95
CA LEU A 38 -1.00 -9.73 -2.64
C LEU A 38 -0.84 -8.42 -3.41
N VAL A 39 -1.95 -7.86 -3.90
CA VAL A 39 -1.96 -6.56 -4.58
C VAL A 39 -1.91 -5.41 -3.58
N ALA A 40 -2.74 -5.43 -2.54
CA ALA A 40 -3.02 -4.27 -1.71
C ALA A 40 -2.13 -4.17 -0.46
N ASP A 41 -1.54 -5.26 0.01
CA ASP A 41 -0.71 -5.27 1.21
C ASP A 41 0.67 -4.65 0.96
N ILE A 42 0.77 -3.35 1.25
CA ILE A 42 2.01 -2.57 1.18
C ILE A 42 2.85 -2.64 2.46
N VAL A 43 2.37 -3.33 3.48
CA VAL A 43 3.00 -3.36 4.79
C VAL A 43 3.81 -4.64 4.95
N ASP A 44 3.15 -5.81 4.90
CA ASP A 44 3.81 -7.11 5.02
C ASP A 44 3.71 -7.97 3.76
N GLY A 45 3.05 -7.47 2.70
CA GLY A 45 2.93 -8.19 1.45
C GLY A 45 4.28 -8.47 0.77
N PRO A 46 4.44 -9.64 0.11
CA PRO A 46 5.70 -10.03 -0.55
C PRO A 46 6.08 -9.09 -1.69
N TYR A 47 5.09 -8.40 -2.27
CA TYR A 47 5.29 -7.49 -3.39
C TYR A 47 5.27 -6.01 -2.96
N ARG A 48 5.31 -5.71 -1.66
CA ARG A 48 5.20 -4.34 -1.14
C ARG A 48 6.19 -3.33 -1.74
N LYS A 49 7.37 -3.80 -2.16
CA LYS A 49 8.42 -2.96 -2.79
C LYS A 49 8.24 -2.76 -4.30
N LYS A 50 7.22 -3.36 -4.90
CA LYS A 50 6.97 -3.34 -6.34
C LYS A 50 5.92 -2.28 -6.71
N PRO A 51 6.03 -1.64 -7.89
CA PRO A 51 5.00 -0.76 -8.44
C PRO A 51 3.63 -1.46 -8.49
N TYR A 52 2.55 -0.70 -8.34
CA TYR A 52 1.18 -1.24 -8.29
C TYR A 52 0.82 -2.10 -9.52
N GLU A 53 1.18 -1.65 -10.72
CA GLU A 53 0.94 -2.40 -11.96
C GLU A 53 1.69 -3.75 -11.99
N GLU A 54 2.95 -3.75 -11.53
CA GLU A 54 3.72 -4.98 -11.38
C GLU A 54 3.09 -5.92 -10.34
N ARG A 55 2.59 -5.37 -9.23
CA ARG A 55 1.89 -6.16 -8.20
C ARG A 55 0.65 -6.86 -8.76
N LEU A 56 -0.15 -6.18 -9.57
CA LEU A 56 -1.32 -6.77 -10.23
C LEU A 56 -0.92 -7.99 -11.06
N LEU A 57 0.10 -7.86 -11.92
CA LEU A 57 0.58 -8.93 -12.79
C LEU A 57 1.16 -10.11 -11.99
N MET A 58 1.97 -9.82 -10.96
CA MET A 58 2.59 -10.84 -10.12
C MET A 58 1.55 -11.59 -9.29
N ALA A 59 0.59 -10.89 -8.69
CA ALA A 59 -0.50 -11.49 -7.94
C ALA A 59 -1.40 -12.35 -8.84
N TYR A 60 -1.75 -11.86 -10.03
CA TYR A 60 -2.55 -12.61 -11.00
C TYR A 60 -1.87 -13.93 -11.36
N LYS A 61 -0.60 -13.86 -11.79
CA LYS A 61 0.18 -15.04 -12.17
C LYS A 61 0.32 -16.02 -11.00
N ARG A 62 0.46 -15.53 -9.77
CA ARG A 62 0.61 -16.39 -8.59
C ARG A 62 -0.67 -17.14 -8.25
N VAL A 63 -1.81 -16.45 -8.25
CA VAL A 63 -3.09 -16.99 -7.76
C VAL A 63 -3.84 -17.78 -8.84
N TYR A 64 -3.83 -17.27 -10.06
CA TYR A 64 -4.63 -17.79 -11.17
C TYR A 64 -3.81 -18.52 -12.23
N GLY A 65 -2.48 -18.33 -12.25
CA GLY A 65 -1.60 -18.99 -13.21
C GLY A 65 -2.01 -18.70 -14.65
N SER A 66 -2.67 -19.67 -15.29
CA SER A 66 -3.14 -19.62 -16.68
C SER A 66 -4.64 -19.37 -16.81
N ASP A 67 -5.38 -19.40 -15.69
CA ASP A 67 -6.83 -19.23 -15.68
C ASP A 67 -7.19 -17.84 -16.21
N LYS A 68 -8.32 -17.72 -16.93
CA LYS A 68 -8.83 -16.43 -17.43
C LYS A 68 -9.86 -15.87 -16.47
N ILE A 69 -9.41 -15.03 -15.54
CA ILE A 69 -10.26 -14.36 -14.54
C ILE A 69 -10.33 -12.87 -14.84
N ASN A 70 -11.54 -12.30 -14.81
CA ASN A 70 -11.71 -10.86 -14.93
C ASN A 70 -11.41 -10.14 -13.60
N VAL A 71 -10.11 -9.96 -13.32
CA VAL A 71 -9.62 -9.20 -12.16
C VAL A 71 -9.80 -7.69 -12.26
N THR A 72 -10.34 -7.20 -13.39
CA THR A 72 -10.65 -5.78 -13.61
C THR A 72 -12.11 -5.42 -13.28
N SER A 73 -12.90 -6.41 -12.87
CA SER A 73 -14.29 -6.19 -12.44
C SER A 73 -14.39 -5.30 -11.21
N ASP A 74 -15.54 -4.64 -11.05
CA ASP A 74 -15.75 -3.72 -9.92
C ASP A 74 -15.68 -4.43 -8.57
N LYS A 75 -16.00 -5.73 -8.52
CA LYS A 75 -15.80 -6.59 -7.35
C LYS A 75 -14.36 -6.48 -6.81
N PHE A 76 -13.36 -6.66 -7.67
CA PHE A 76 -11.95 -6.58 -7.25
C PHE A 76 -11.52 -5.15 -6.94
N LYS A 77 -11.99 -4.15 -7.69
CA LYS A 77 -11.65 -2.75 -7.39
C LYS A 77 -12.15 -2.35 -6.01
N ILE A 78 -13.41 -2.67 -5.70
CA ILE A 78 -14.04 -2.39 -4.40
C ILE A 78 -13.29 -3.13 -3.29
N ALA A 79 -12.98 -4.41 -3.49
CA ALA A 79 -12.25 -5.20 -2.50
C ALA A 79 -10.82 -4.71 -2.25
N ILE A 80 -10.07 -4.37 -3.30
CA ILE A 80 -8.72 -3.79 -3.18
C ILE A 80 -8.78 -2.49 -2.39
N GLU A 81 -9.77 -1.65 -2.68
CA GLU A 81 -9.93 -0.38 -1.98
C GLU A 81 -10.31 -0.57 -0.51
N ALA A 82 -11.21 -1.50 -0.25
CA ALA A 82 -11.62 -1.86 1.10
C ALA A 82 -10.43 -2.41 1.90
N TYR A 83 -9.57 -3.22 1.27
CA TYR A 83 -8.32 -3.68 1.89
C TYR A 83 -7.37 -2.53 2.20
N LYS A 84 -7.13 -1.65 1.23
CA LYS A 84 -6.25 -0.47 1.41
C LYS A 84 -6.70 0.38 2.59
N SER A 85 -8.01 0.50 2.82
CA SER A 85 -8.54 1.23 3.97
C SER A 85 -8.13 0.63 5.32
N LEU A 86 -7.93 -0.68 5.39
CA LEU A 86 -7.52 -1.37 6.61
C LEU A 86 -6.03 -1.20 6.90
N VAL A 87 -5.21 -1.17 5.85
CA VAL A 87 -3.75 -1.01 5.94
C VAL A 87 -3.31 0.43 5.67
N PHE A 88 -4.24 1.39 5.71
CA PHE A 88 -3.98 2.77 5.35
C PHE A 88 -2.96 3.42 6.29
N ASP A 89 -1.95 4.04 5.69
CA ASP A 89 -1.00 4.89 6.39
C ASP A 89 -0.77 6.16 5.54
N ILE A 90 -1.15 7.31 6.09
CA ILE A 90 -1.00 8.62 5.43
C ILE A 90 0.45 8.92 5.05
N ARG A 91 1.42 8.38 5.79
CA ARG A 91 2.85 8.53 5.51
C ARG A 91 3.22 7.85 4.20
N ARG A 92 2.70 6.63 3.96
CA ARG A 92 2.94 5.86 2.73
C ARG A 92 2.30 6.56 1.53
N GLU A 93 1.08 7.08 1.66
CA GLU A 93 0.46 7.92 0.62
C GLU A 93 1.26 9.19 0.33
N THR A 94 1.80 9.82 1.37
CA THR A 94 2.64 11.03 1.21
C THR A 94 3.90 10.72 0.41
N ILE A 95 4.54 9.57 0.66
CA ILE A 95 5.69 9.09 -0.12
C ILE A 95 5.28 8.88 -1.59
N ASP A 96 4.15 8.24 -1.86
CA ASP A 96 3.68 8.00 -3.24
C ASP A 96 3.41 9.32 -3.99
N ILE A 97 2.83 10.32 -3.31
CA ILE A 97 2.64 11.66 -3.88
C ILE A 97 3.98 12.32 -4.20
N TYR A 98 4.95 12.28 -3.28
CA TYR A 98 6.29 12.83 -3.54
C TYR A 98 6.98 12.11 -4.69
N ASN A 99 6.91 10.77 -4.77
CA ASN A 99 7.47 10.00 -5.89
C ASN A 99 6.81 10.34 -7.23
N SER A 100 5.49 10.62 -7.25
CA SER A 100 4.82 11.10 -8.46
C SER A 100 5.36 12.47 -8.90
N LYS A 101 5.43 13.42 -7.97
CA LYS A 101 5.93 14.78 -8.24
C LYS A 101 7.39 14.79 -8.66
N ILE A 102 8.24 13.96 -8.04
CA ILE A 102 9.64 13.79 -8.46
C ILE A 102 9.71 13.32 -9.91
N ARG A 103 8.91 12.34 -10.31
CA ARG A 103 8.87 11.85 -11.71
C ARG A 103 8.40 12.92 -12.69
N GLU A 104 7.43 13.75 -12.31
CA GLU A 104 6.98 14.88 -13.12
C GLU A 104 8.08 15.94 -13.30
N LEU A 105 8.74 16.32 -12.21
CA LEU A 105 9.86 17.26 -12.21
C LEU A 105 11.07 16.75 -13.00
N GLN A 106 11.39 15.46 -12.91
CA GLN A 106 12.44 14.82 -13.72
C GLN A 106 12.10 14.80 -15.21
N LYS A 107 10.82 14.75 -15.59
CA LYS A 107 10.42 14.90 -16.99
C LYS A 107 10.59 16.33 -17.47
N GLU A 108 10.29 17.31 -16.60
CA GLU A 108 10.47 18.74 -16.90
C GLU A 108 11.94 19.08 -17.17
N THR A 109 12.89 18.52 -16.41
CA THR A 109 14.34 18.76 -16.65
C THR A 109 14.83 18.20 -17.98
N LEU A 110 14.14 17.22 -18.56
CA LEU A 110 14.48 16.63 -19.86
C LEU A 110 13.90 17.41 -21.06
N GLN A 111 13.11 18.46 -20.81
CA GLN A 111 12.56 19.31 -21.87
C GLN A 111 13.64 20.25 -22.43
N HIS A 112 13.64 20.44 -23.75
CA HIS A 112 14.67 21.21 -24.46
C HIS A 112 14.74 22.70 -24.07
N ASP A 113 13.66 23.26 -23.53
CA ASP A 113 13.55 24.70 -23.21
C ASP A 113 13.81 25.02 -21.72
N THR A 114 14.19 24.02 -20.93
CA THR A 114 14.40 24.22 -19.49
C THR A 114 15.71 24.98 -19.24
N THR A 115 15.61 26.17 -18.66
CA THR A 115 16.79 26.99 -18.33
C THR A 115 17.59 26.38 -17.17
N PHE A 116 18.90 26.67 -17.11
CA PHE A 116 19.76 26.20 -16.00
C PHE A 116 19.26 26.66 -14.62
N SER A 117 18.74 27.88 -14.50
CA SER A 117 18.15 28.38 -13.25
C SER A 117 16.96 27.52 -12.82
N ARG A 118 16.09 27.18 -13.78
CA ARG A 118 14.94 26.31 -13.52
C ARG A 118 15.39 24.89 -13.16
N MET A 119 16.41 24.34 -13.82
CA MET A 119 16.98 23.04 -13.45
C MET A 119 17.47 23.02 -12.00
N LYS A 120 18.14 24.08 -11.54
CA LYS A 120 18.62 24.20 -10.16
C LYS A 120 17.47 24.27 -9.13
N GLU A 121 16.39 24.98 -9.46
CA GLU A 121 15.17 25.00 -8.64
C GLU A 121 14.53 23.62 -8.55
N ILE A 122 14.41 22.93 -9.68
CA ILE A 122 13.87 21.57 -9.74
C ILE A 122 14.73 20.61 -8.90
N ASP A 123 16.05 20.65 -9.07
CA ASP A 123 16.97 19.77 -8.34
C ASP A 123 16.92 19.97 -6.82
N SER A 124 16.84 21.24 -6.36
CA SER A 124 16.68 21.54 -4.94
C SER A 124 15.31 21.07 -4.40
N THR A 125 14.25 21.19 -5.21
CA THR A 125 12.91 20.68 -4.87
C THR A 125 12.87 19.16 -4.77
N ILE A 126 13.50 18.45 -5.73
CA ILE A 126 13.63 16.98 -5.70
C ILE A 126 14.41 16.55 -4.47
N SER A 127 15.54 17.20 -4.19
CA SER A 127 16.38 16.90 -3.02
C SER A 127 15.59 17.02 -1.71
N PHE A 128 14.81 18.10 -1.55
CA PHE A 128 13.93 18.27 -0.39
C PHE A 128 12.90 17.13 -0.27
N MET A 129 12.23 16.76 -1.36
CA MET A 129 11.26 15.67 -1.35
C MET A 129 11.91 14.32 -1.01
N MET A 130 13.10 14.04 -1.55
CA MET A 130 13.85 12.82 -1.25
C MET A 130 14.28 12.74 0.22
N GLU A 131 14.70 13.85 0.81
CA GLU A 131 15.03 13.91 2.25
C GLU A 131 13.79 13.63 3.10
N ARG A 132 12.64 14.22 2.75
CA ARG A 132 11.36 13.97 3.43
C ARG A 132 10.94 12.50 3.31
N ILE A 133 11.05 11.88 2.13
CA ILE A 133 10.78 10.44 1.93
C ILE A 133 11.67 9.60 2.85
N THR A 134 12.97 9.90 2.89
CA THR A 134 13.94 9.16 3.72
C THR A 134 13.57 9.23 5.20
N ARG A 135 13.20 10.41 5.69
CA ARG A 135 12.76 10.60 7.08
C ARG A 135 11.49 9.82 7.40
N ILE A 136 10.49 9.89 6.53
CA ILE A 136 9.23 9.17 6.70
C ILE A 136 9.46 7.65 6.72
N ASN A 137 10.29 7.14 5.81
CA ASN A 137 10.64 5.71 5.80
C ASN A 137 11.32 5.29 7.10
N HIS A 138 12.24 6.12 7.62
CA HIS A 138 12.91 5.83 8.89
C HIS A 138 11.91 5.80 10.08
N GLU A 139 10.96 6.72 10.12
CA GLU A 139 9.89 6.74 11.14
C GLU A 139 9.01 5.47 11.06
N ILE A 140 8.66 5.02 9.84
CA ILE A 140 7.91 3.79 9.63
C ILE A 140 8.72 2.57 10.11
N ASP A 141 10.00 2.48 9.75
CA ASP A 141 10.88 1.36 10.11
C ASP A 141 11.08 1.26 11.63
N ILE A 142 11.22 2.38 12.34
CA ILE A 142 11.31 2.42 13.81
C ILE A 142 10.03 1.88 14.44
N GLU A 143 8.86 2.38 14.01
CA GLU A 143 7.57 1.96 14.58
C GLU A 143 7.30 0.47 14.32
N GLU A 144 7.65 -0.03 13.13
CA GLU A 144 7.57 -1.46 12.81
C GLU A 144 8.52 -2.30 13.69
N GLY A 145 9.72 -1.78 14.01
CA GLY A 145 10.67 -2.40 14.93
C GLY A 145 10.16 -2.45 16.39
N GLU A 146 9.63 -1.34 16.89
CA GLU A 146 9.08 -1.22 18.26
C GLU A 146 7.81 -2.08 18.46
N GLU A 147 6.95 -2.20 17.43
CA GLU A 147 5.77 -3.09 17.47
C GLU A 147 6.13 -4.58 17.62
N ILE A 148 7.34 -4.98 17.20
CA ILE A 148 7.86 -6.34 17.36
C ILE A 148 8.27 -6.61 18.81
N GLU A 149 8.91 -5.64 19.48
CA GLU A 149 9.33 -5.75 20.89
C GLU A 149 8.15 -5.66 21.87
N LEU A 150 7.12 -4.86 21.56
CA LEU A 150 5.94 -4.66 22.43
C LEU A 150 4.94 -5.83 22.46
N ARG A 151 5.22 -6.96 21.78
CA ARG A 151 4.36 -8.18 21.79
C ARG A 151 4.11 -8.78 23.19
N GLY A 152 4.75 -8.26 24.25
CA GLY A 152 4.57 -8.74 25.63
C GLY A 152 3.61 -7.94 26.54
N LYS A 153 3.24 -6.68 26.26
CA LYS A 153 2.45 -5.87 27.21
C LYS A 153 1.48 -4.90 26.51
N LYS A 154 0.18 -5.22 26.59
CA LYS A 154 -0.99 -4.40 26.19
C LYS A 154 -0.95 -3.80 24.77
N LYS A 155 -1.32 -4.61 23.77
CA LYS A 155 -1.70 -4.11 22.45
C LYS A 155 -3.14 -3.57 22.48
N LEU A 156 -3.40 -2.47 21.75
CA LEU A 156 -4.74 -2.15 21.25
C LEU A 156 -5.30 -3.40 20.57
N SER A 157 -6.60 -3.63 20.67
CA SER A 157 -7.24 -4.68 19.89
C SER A 157 -6.98 -4.38 18.41
N TYR A 158 -6.59 -5.38 17.61
CA TYR A 158 -6.39 -5.23 16.16
C TYR A 158 -7.57 -4.52 15.49
N LEU A 159 -8.77 -4.75 16.01
CA LEU A 159 -10.00 -4.09 15.57
C LEU A 159 -9.94 -2.56 15.70
N GLU A 160 -9.40 -2.02 16.79
CA GLU A 160 -9.30 -0.57 17.04
C GLU A 160 -8.32 0.08 16.06
N ILE A 161 -7.21 -0.59 15.76
CA ILE A 161 -6.24 -0.13 14.76
C ILE A 161 -6.90 -0.06 13.38
N TRP A 162 -7.63 -1.10 12.98
CA TRP A 162 -8.29 -1.13 11.67
C TRP A 162 -9.42 -0.11 11.56
N GLN A 163 -10.22 0.09 12.61
CA GLN A 163 -11.24 1.13 12.65
C GLN A 163 -10.63 2.54 12.52
N ARG A 164 -9.51 2.80 13.21
CA ARG A 164 -8.76 4.05 13.09
C ARG A 164 -8.25 4.27 11.66
N ASN A 165 -7.67 3.24 11.05
CA ASN A 165 -7.15 3.31 9.68
C ASN A 165 -8.26 3.58 8.67
N GLN A 166 -9.41 2.90 8.80
CA GLN A 166 -10.58 3.16 7.95
C GLN A 166 -11.08 4.61 8.08
N LYS A 167 -11.13 5.15 9.30
CA LYS A 167 -11.52 6.55 9.53
C LYS A 167 -10.56 7.51 8.82
N ALA A 168 -9.26 7.33 9.04
CA ALA A 168 -8.23 8.14 8.39
C ALA A 168 -8.29 8.05 6.86
N PHE A 169 -8.55 6.86 6.31
CA PHE A 169 -8.70 6.67 4.87
C PHE A 169 -9.90 7.43 4.29
N ARG A 170 -11.04 7.42 4.99
CA ARG A 170 -12.24 8.17 4.58
C ARG A 170 -12.00 9.67 4.60
N GLU A 171 -11.33 10.18 5.64
CA GLU A 171 -10.96 11.60 5.76
C GLU A 171 -10.00 12.02 4.63
N PHE A 172 -8.98 11.20 4.35
CA PHE A 172 -8.07 11.43 3.23
C PHE A 172 -8.81 11.48 1.89
N LYS A 173 -9.73 10.55 1.63
CA LYS A 173 -10.53 10.56 0.40
C LYS A 173 -11.43 11.78 0.27
N ALA A 174 -12.03 12.24 1.37
CA ALA A 174 -12.92 13.40 1.36
C ALA A 174 -12.18 14.73 1.09
N SER A 175 -10.86 14.75 1.27
CA SER A 175 -10.02 15.94 1.05
C SER A 175 -9.40 16.02 -0.36
N ARG A 176 -9.67 15.05 -1.23
CA ARG A 176 -9.27 15.01 -2.64
C ARG A 176 -10.44 15.34 -3.56
#